data_AF-A0A4R2JIL5-F1
#
_entry.id   AF-A0A4R2JIL5-F1
#
_cell.length_a   1.000
_cell.length_b   1.000
_cell.length_c   1.000
_cell.angle_alpha   90.00
_cell.angle_beta   90.00
_cell.angle_gamma   90.00
#
_symmetry.space_group_name_H-M   'P 1'
#
loop_
_entity.id
_entity.type
_entity.pdbx_description
1 polymer ?
#
loop_
_entity_poly.entity_id
_entity_poly.type
_entity_poly.pdbx_seq_one_letter_code
_entity_poly.pdbx_strand_id
1 'polypeptide(L)' 'MKGLEFRCVAVVGMTARAVPFAKEITPLEVDRQQHESDMLMERCLLFVACTRAREALAISWSGTPSPFLPVTRAGS' A
#
# COMPACT_ATOMS: atom_id res chain seq x y z
N MET A 1 12.24 -12.40 -17.64
CA MET A 1 12.24 -11.13 -16.89
C MET A 1 12.80 -11.44 -15.50
N LYS A 2 14.09 -11.17 -15.25
CA LYS A 2 14.76 -11.46 -13.96
C LYS A 2 14.29 -10.43 -12.93
N GLY A 3 13.85 -10.90 -11.77
CA GLY A 3 13.42 -10.04 -10.67
C GLY A 3 14.54 -9.10 -10.26
N LEU A 4 14.28 -7.79 -10.34
CA LEU A 4 15.10 -6.79 -9.66
C LEU A 4 14.74 -6.89 -8.17
N GLU A 5 15.53 -7.66 -7.43
CA GLU A 5 15.51 -7.65 -5.97
C GLU A 5 16.54 -6.64 -5.48
N PHE A 6 16.08 -5.69 -4.67
CA PHE A 6 16.94 -4.67 -4.10
C PHE A 6 17.31 -5.11 -2.68
N ARG A 7 18.56 -4.88 -2.26
CA ARG A 7 18.97 -5.15 -0.86
C ARG A 7 18.05 -4.41 0.11
N CYS A 8 17.84 -3.11 -0.14
CA CYS A 8 16.97 -2.27 0.67
C CYS A 8 15.95 -1.55 -0.21
N VAL A 9 14.72 -1.42 0.27
CA VAL A 9 13.64 -0.65 -0.38
C VAL A 9 13.02 0.30 0.63
N ALA A 10 12.71 1.51 0.18
CA ALA A 10 11.91 2.47 0.95
C ALA A 10 10.60 2.75 0.21
N VAL A 11 9.46 2.47 0.87
CA VAL A 11 8.13 2.87 0.40
C VAL A 11 7.75 4.15 1.13
N VAL A 12 7.73 5.25 0.40
CA VAL A 12 7.48 6.59 0.94
C VAL A 12 6.08 7.08 0.57
N GLY A 13 5.50 7.93 1.40
CA GLY A 13 4.19 8.52 1.12
C GLY A 13 3.01 7.57 1.36
N MET A 14 3.14 6.59 2.26
CA MET A 14 2.05 5.70 2.67
C MET A 14 0.97 6.43 3.49
N THR A 15 0.28 7.38 2.87
CA THR A 15 -0.75 8.22 3.48
C THR A 15 -2.13 7.86 2.96
N ALA A 16 -3.19 8.13 3.72
CA ALA A 16 -4.57 7.88 3.31
C ALA A 16 -5.00 8.65 2.05
N ARG A 17 -4.26 9.70 1.66
CA ARG A 17 -4.53 10.50 0.44
C ARG A 17 -3.83 9.96 -0.80
N ALA A 18 -2.75 9.21 -0.61
CA ALA A 18 -1.93 8.70 -1.69
C ALA A 18 -2.23 7.23 -1.98
N VAL A 19 -2.44 6.42 -0.93
CA VAL A 19 -2.67 4.98 -1.05
C VAL A 19 -3.82 4.54 -0.13
N PRO A 20 -4.86 3.89 -0.68
CA PRO A 20 -5.04 3.57 -2.09
C PRO A 20 -5.34 4.81 -2.96
N PHE A 21 -5.01 4.75 -4.25
CA PHE A 21 -5.19 5.88 -5.16
C PHE A 21 -6.67 6.02 -5.55
N ALA A 22 -7.39 6.87 -4.82
CA ALA A 22 -8.85 6.98 -4.88
C ALA A 22 -9.45 7.22 -6.28
N LYS A 23 -8.68 7.73 -7.25
CA LYS A 23 -9.17 7.92 -8.63
C LYS A 23 -9.37 6.62 -9.39
N GLU A 24 -8.66 5.56 -9.00
CA GLU A 24 -8.72 4.23 -9.63
C GLU A 24 -9.61 3.27 -8.83
N ILE A 25 -10.31 3.77 -7.82
CA ILE A 25 -11.21 2.97 -6.99
C ILE A 25 -12.65 3.33 -7.34
N THR A 26 -13.40 2.34 -7.81
CA THR A 26 -14.85 2.48 -8.02
C THR A 26 -15.53 2.82 -6.69
N PRO A 27 -16.40 3.85 -6.61
CA PRO A 27 -17.13 4.15 -5.39
C PRO A 27 -18.00 2.98 -4.94
N LEU A 28 -18.08 2.75 -3.63
CA LEU A 28 -18.78 1.61 -3.04
C LEU A 28 -20.27 1.58 -3.42
N GLU A 29 -20.88 2.75 -3.53
CA GLU A 29 -22.27 2.96 -3.91
C GLU A 29 -22.57 2.68 -5.39
N VAL A 30 -21.55 2.69 -6.25
CA VAL A 30 -21.69 2.43 -7.70
C VAL A 30 -21.64 0.94 -7.97
N ASP A 31 -20.58 0.28 -7.51
CA ASP A 31 -20.40 -1.16 -7.65
C ASP A 31 -19.49 -1.68 -6.53
N ARG A 32 -20.10 -2.43 -5.61
CA ARG A 32 -19.39 -3.01 -4.47
C ARG A 32 -18.37 -4.07 -4.88
N GLN A 33 -18.69 -4.91 -5.87
CA GLN A 33 -17.81 -6.00 -6.28
C GLN A 33 -16.57 -5.42 -6.98
N GLN A 34 -16.77 -4.42 -7.84
CA GLN A 34 -15.66 -3.71 -8.47
C GLN A 34 -14.82 -2.95 -7.43
N HIS A 35 -15.45 -2.25 -6.49
CA HIS A 35 -14.74 -1.56 -5.40
C HIS A 35 -13.82 -2.51 -4.61
N GLU A 36 -14.33 -3.69 -4.23
CA GLU A 36 -13.55 -4.69 -3.49
C GLU A 36 -12.37 -5.22 -4.34
N SER A 37 -12.56 -5.38 -5.65
CA SER A 37 -11.52 -5.76 -6.61
C SER A 37 -10.43 -4.68 -6.75
N ASP A 38 -10.81 -3.42 -6.93
CA ASP A 38 -9.88 -2.29 -7.06
C ASP A 38 -9.04 -2.16 -5.77
N MET A 39 -9.69 -2.26 -4.62
CA MET A 39 -9.03 -2.26 -3.31
C MET A 39 -8.05 -3.44 -3.14
N LEU A 40 -8.38 -4.62 -3.69
CA LEU A 40 -7.46 -5.76 -3.68
C LEU A 40 -6.27 -5.52 -4.61
N MET A 41 -6.48 -4.93 -5.78
CA MET A 41 -5.40 -4.61 -6.73
C MET A 41 -4.39 -3.65 -6.10
N GLU A 42 -4.86 -2.59 -5.44
CA GLU A 42 -4.00 -1.62 -4.74
C GLU A 42 -3.19 -2.28 -3.61
N ARG A 43 -3.79 -3.22 -2.86
CA ARG A 43 -3.07 -4.03 -1.86
C ARG A 43 -2.02 -4.94 -2.49
N CYS A 44 -2.34 -5.57 -3.62
CA CYS A 44 -1.38 -6.40 -4.35
C CYS A 44 -0.19 -5.57 -4.86
N LEU A 45 -0.43 -4.35 -5.35
CA LEU A 45 0.63 -3.45 -5.77
C LEU A 45 1.56 -3.10 -4.59
N LEU A 46 0.99 -2.74 -3.44
CA LEU A 46 1.76 -2.50 -2.22
C LEU A 46 2.56 -3.75 -1.79
N PHE A 47 1.95 -4.94 -1.83
CA PHE A 47 2.63 -6.20 -1.53
C PHE A 47 3.82 -6.44 -2.45
N VAL A 48 3.65 -6.24 -3.77
CA VAL A 48 4.75 -6.38 -4.74
C VAL A 48 5.88 -5.41 -4.42
N ALA A 49 5.57 -4.15 -4.12
CA ALA A 49 6.55 -3.14 -3.75
C ALA A 49 7.32 -3.51 -2.48
N CYS A 50 6.61 -3.91 -1.42
CA CYS A 50 7.21 -4.33 -0.15
C CYS A 50 8.09 -5.58 -0.31
N THR A 51 7.68 -6.55 -1.13
CA THR A 51 8.41 -7.80 -1.38
C THR A 51 9.56 -7.67 -2.37
N ARG A 52 9.81 -6.47 -2.94
CA ARG A 52 11.06 -6.22 -3.68
C ARG A 52 12.28 -6.11 -2.76
N ALA A 53 12.07 -5.91 -1.46
CA ALA A 53 13.12 -5.79 -0.47
C ALA A 53 13.66 -7.16 -0.06
N ARG A 54 14.98 -7.36 -0.17
CA ARG A 54 15.64 -8.61 0.25
C ARG A 54 16.09 -8.58 1.72
N GLU A 55 16.68 -7.47 2.16
CA GLU A 55 17.28 -7.36 3.50
C GLU A 55 16.51 -6.39 4.39
N ALA A 56 16.19 -5.19 3.89
CA ALA A 56 15.51 -4.17 4.68
C ALA A 56 14.39 -3.45 3.91
N LEU A 57 13.24 -3.29 4.56
CA LEU A 57 12.12 -2.50 4.08
C LEU A 57 11.87 -1.35 5.06
N ALA A 58 11.88 -0.12 4.55
CA ALA A 58 11.46 1.06 5.28
C ALA A 58 10.12 1.57 4.73
N ILE A 59 9.18 1.89 5.61
CA ILE A 59 7.91 2.50 5.25
C ILE A 59 7.79 3.85 5.96
N SER A 60 7.39 4.89 5.23
CA SER A 60 7.20 6.22 5.80
C SER A 60 5.95 6.90 5.28
N TRP A 61 5.39 7.77 6.12
CA TRP A 61 4.23 8.60 5.82
C TRP A 61 4.32 9.91 6.59
N SER A 62 3.55 10.90 6.17
CA SER A 62 3.35 12.15 6.89
C SER A 62 1.85 12.40 7.06
N GLY A 63 1.44 12.82 8.26
CA GLY A 63 0.02 13.00 8.59
C GLY A 63 -0.72 11.67 8.74
N THR A 64 -1.89 11.55 8.11
CA THR A 64 -2.76 10.37 8.24
C THR A 64 -2.20 9.17 7.47
N PRO A 65 -1.87 8.05 8.13
CA PRO A 65 -1.34 6.86 7.48
C PRO A 65 -2.36 6.23 6.53
N SER A 66 -1.87 5.52 5.51
CA SER A 66 -2.71 4.70 4.64
C SER A 66 -3.49 3.66 5.46
N PRO A 67 -4.76 3.36 5.11
CA PRO A 67 -5.52 2.30 5.76
C PRO A 67 -4.93 0.90 5.54
N PHE A 68 -3.97 0.74 4.62
CA PHE A 68 -3.23 -0.52 4.44
C PHE A 68 -2.09 -0.70 5.42
N LEU A 69 -1.69 0.34 6.15
CA LEU A 69 -0.71 0.20 7.21
C LEU A 69 -1.36 -0.47 8.43
N PRO A 70 -0.62 -1.34 9.14
CA PRO A 70 -1.12 -1.91 10.38
C PRO A 70 -1.43 -0.79 11.37
N VAL A 71 -2.51 -0.96 12.13
CA VAL A 71 -2.78 -0.09 13.29
C VAL A 71 -1.59 -0.27 14.22
N THR A 72 -0.71 0.72 14.24
CA THR A 72 0.43 0.71 15.14
C THR A 72 -0.16 0.86 16.52
N ARG A 73 -0.27 -0.23 17.28
CA ARG A 73 -0.35 -0.12 18.73
C ARG A 73 0.95 0.55 19.13
N ALA A 74 0.90 1.86 19.38
CA ALA A 74 1.96 2.53 20.10
C ALA A 74 2.18 1.69 21.36
N GLY A 75 3.35 1.06 21.46
CA GLY A 75 3.71 0.23 22.59
C GLY A 75 3.58 1.04 23.88
N SER A 76 2.93 0.42 24.85
CA SER A 76 2.97 0.75 26.28
C SER A 76 4.39 0.84 26.82
#